data_AF-A0A7Y1YK38-F1
#
_entry.id   AF-A0A7Y1YK38-F1
#
_cell.length_a   1.000
_cell.length_b   1.000
_cell.length_c   1.000
_cell.angle_alpha   90.00
_cell.angle_beta   90.00
_cell.angle_gamma   90.00
#
_symmetry.space_group_name_H-M   'P 1'
#
loop_
_entity.id
_entity.type
_entity.pdbx_description
1 polymer ?
#
loop_
_entity_poly.entity_id
_entity_poly.type
_entity_poly.pdbx_seq_one_letter_code
_entity_poly.pdbx_strand_id
1 'polypeptide(L)'
;MALKVIGAGFGRTGTRSLQIALEQIGFGKCYHMVALFKNPQDVKHWQDAYDGKKVDWESLFEGYSSAVDFPPSLYYKELASFYPDAKVILTVRDPKKWYKSAF
;
A
#
# COMPACT_ATOMS: atom_id res chain seq x y z
N MET A 1 14.35 3.31 3.04
CA MET A 1 14.44 3.59 1.59
C MET A 1 13.11 4.18 1.15
N ALA A 2 13.10 5.18 0.26
CA ALA A 2 11.86 5.78 -0.20
C ALA A 2 11.03 4.81 -1.05
N LEU A 3 9.69 4.94 -1.00
CA LEU A 3 8.81 4.18 -1.89
C LEU A 3 9.06 4.58 -3.35
N LYS A 4 9.07 3.58 -4.24
CA LYS A 4 9.19 3.74 -5.69
C LYS A 4 7.86 3.50 -6.40
N VAL A 5 6.97 2.70 -5.80
CA VAL A 5 5.65 2.37 -6.34
C VAL A 5 4.59 2.42 -5.25
N ILE A 6 3.49 3.11 -5.53
CA ILE A 6 2.32 3.25 -4.65
C ILE A 6 1.11 2.63 -5.36
N GLY A 7 0.47 1.65 -4.72
CA GLY A 7 -0.75 1.02 -5.21
C GLY A 7 -1.99 1.73 -4.68
N ALA A 8 -2.77 2.33 -5.57
CA ALA A 8 -4.06 2.95 -5.25
C ALA A 8 -5.26 1.98 -5.39
N GLY A 9 -4.99 0.76 -5.86
CA GLY A 9 -6.03 -0.27 -6.05
C GLY A 9 -6.50 -0.87 -4.74
N PHE A 10 -7.82 -1.01 -4.59
CA PHE A 10 -8.43 -1.61 -3.40
C PHE A 10 -8.14 -3.11 -3.31
N GLY A 11 -8.29 -3.67 -2.11
CA GLY A 11 -8.32 -5.11 -1.91
C GLY A 11 -9.26 -5.80 -2.89
N ARG A 12 -8.91 -7.04 -3.26
CA ARG A 12 -9.65 -7.87 -4.23
C ARG A 12 -9.60 -7.39 -5.69
N THR A 13 -8.71 -6.45 -6.02
CA THR A 13 -8.38 -6.04 -7.40
C THR A 13 -7.10 -6.68 -7.96
N GLY A 14 -6.52 -7.65 -7.25
CA GLY A 14 -5.27 -8.32 -7.67
C GLY A 14 -4.01 -7.85 -6.94
N THR A 15 -4.16 -7.14 -5.81
CA THR A 15 -3.08 -6.56 -5.01
C THR A 15 -1.99 -7.57 -4.61
N ARG A 16 -2.37 -8.81 -4.27
CA ARG A 16 -1.40 -9.87 -3.93
C ARG A 16 -0.55 -10.30 -5.12
N SER A 17 -1.13 -10.41 -6.30
CA SER A 17 -0.36 -10.71 -7.52
C SER A 17 0.56 -9.55 -7.89
N LEU A 18 0.08 -8.30 -7.71
CA LEU A 18 0.89 -7.10 -7.92
C LEU A 18 2.08 -7.05 -6.94
N GLN A 19 1.87 -7.37 -5.66
CA GLN A 19 2.93 -7.47 -4.65
C GLN A 19 4.06 -8.40 -5.12
N ILE A 20 3.69 -9.62 -5.53
CA ILE A 20 4.64 -10.63 -6.00
C ILE A 20 5.39 -10.14 -7.25
N ALA A 21 4.67 -9.56 -8.21
CA ALA A 21 5.29 -9.06 -9.44
C ALA A 21 6.30 -7.94 -9.16
N LEU A 22 5.97 -6.98 -8.28
CA LEU A 22 6.88 -5.89 -7.89
C LEU A 22 8.14 -6.42 -7.21
N GLU A 23 7.99 -7.39 -6.30
CA GLU A 23 9.12 -8.04 -5.64
C GLU A 23 10.01 -8.80 -6.64
N GLN A 24 9.42 -9.50 -7.61
CA GLN A 24 10.14 -10.26 -8.63
C GLN A 24 10.90 -9.39 -9.63
N ILE A 25 10.33 -8.26 -10.07
CA ILE A 25 10.96 -7.39 -11.07
C ILE A 25 11.94 -6.38 -10.45
N GLY A 26 12.24 -6.48 -9.15
CA GLY A 26 13.29 -5.71 -8.49
C GLY A 26 12.85 -4.41 -7.82
N PHE A 27 11.56 -4.21 -7.56
CA PHE A 27 11.07 -3.08 -6.75
C PHE A 27 11.15 -3.33 -5.23
N GLY A 28 12.02 -4.23 -4.79
CA GLY A 28 12.25 -4.55 -3.38
C GLY A 28 11.01 -5.13 -2.68
N LYS A 29 11.05 -5.22 -1.34
CA LYS A 29 9.91 -5.69 -0.55
C LYS A 29 8.70 -4.77 -0.75
N CYS A 30 7.53 -5.37 -0.89
CA CYS A 30 6.28 -4.64 -1.05
C CYS A 30 5.42 -4.74 0.22
N TYR A 31 5.08 -3.57 0.79
CA TYR A 31 4.12 -3.48 1.89
C TYR A 31 2.73 -3.88 1.37
N HIS A 32 2.03 -4.67 2.16
CA HIS A 32 0.67 -5.17 1.86
C HIS A 32 -0.06 -5.34 3.18
N MET A 33 -1.39 -5.37 3.20
CA MET A 33 -2.23 -5.61 4.40
C MET A 33 -1.70 -6.72 5.33
N VAL A 34 -1.12 -7.78 4.75
CA VAL A 34 -0.57 -8.90 5.52
C VAL A 34 0.64 -8.54 6.40
N ALA A 35 1.30 -7.41 6.12
CA ALA A 35 2.38 -6.88 6.93
C ALA A 35 1.89 -6.48 8.34
N LEU A 36 0.66 -6.00 8.48
CA LEU A 36 0.10 -5.62 9.79
C LEU A 36 -0.03 -6.80 10.76
N PHE A 37 -0.28 -8.01 10.24
CA PHE A 37 -0.29 -9.21 11.09
C PHE A 37 1.11 -9.58 11.60
N LYS A 38 2.17 -9.16 10.89
CA LYS A 38 3.56 -9.40 11.27
C LYS A 38 4.14 -8.27 12.12
N ASN A 39 3.65 -7.06 11.89
CA ASN A 39 4.10 -5.82 12.50
C ASN A 39 2.91 -5.07 13.14
N PRO A 40 2.34 -5.56 14.26
CA PRO A 40 1.17 -4.91 14.88
C PRO A 40 1.43 -3.47 15.31
N GLN A 41 2.68 -3.08 15.56
CA GLN A 41 3.07 -1.71 15.90
C GLN A 41 2.74 -0.70 14.78
N ASP A 42 2.67 -1.16 13.52
CA ASP A 42 2.36 -0.32 12.37
C ASP A 42 0.92 0.23 12.45
N VAL A 43 0.04 -0.45 13.19
CA VAL A 43 -1.35 -0.01 13.43
C VAL A 43 -1.39 1.42 13.98
N LYS A 44 -0.42 1.82 14.80
CA LYS A 44 -0.36 3.19 15.34
C LYS A 44 -0.23 4.23 14.23
N HIS A 45 0.65 4.02 13.25
CA HIS A 45 0.83 4.94 12.13
C HIS A 45 -0.46 5.10 11.31
N TRP A 46 -1.18 3.98 11.10
CA TRP A 46 -2.45 3.99 10.39
C TRP A 46 -3.59 4.62 11.21
N GLN A 47 -3.57 4.47 12.53
CA GLN A 47 -4.49 5.16 13.42
C GLN A 47 -4.23 6.67 13.41
N ASP A 48 -2.97 7.09 13.47
CA ASP A 48 -2.61 8.51 13.37
C ASP A 48 -3.05 9.09 12.00
N ALA A 49 -2.88 8.33 10.92
CA ALA A 49 -3.38 8.71 9.60
C ALA A 49 -4.91 8.89 9.58
N TYR A 50 -5.64 7.95 10.19
CA TYR A 50 -7.10 7.98 10.30
C TYR A 50 -7.58 9.16 11.15
N ASP A 51 -6.88 9.47 12.23
CA ASP A 51 -7.17 10.60 13.12
C ASP A 51 -6.75 11.96 12.51
N GLY A 52 -6.20 11.98 11.30
CA GLY A 52 -5.70 13.20 10.64
C GLY A 52 -4.47 13.81 11.32
N LYS A 53 -3.73 13.01 12.10
CA LYS A 53 -2.48 13.42 12.75
C LYS A 53 -1.30 13.28 11.79
N LYS A 54 -0.18 13.89 12.16
CA LYS A 54 1.08 13.69 11.43
C LYS A 54 1.51 12.22 11.53
N VAL A 55 1.81 11.62 10.38
CA VAL A 55 2.28 10.24 10.27
C VAL A 55 3.76 10.24 9.92
N ASP A 56 4.51 9.35 10.57
CA ASP A 56 5.89 9.06 10.19
C ASP A 56 5.92 7.97 9.11
N TRP A 57 5.79 8.40 7.84
CA TRP A 57 5.79 7.49 6.69
C TRP A 57 7.15 6.79 6.50
N GLU A 58 8.26 7.44 6.86
CA GLU A 58 9.60 6.87 6.68
C GLU A 58 9.81 5.66 7.59
N SER A 59 9.42 5.79 8.86
CA SER A 59 9.44 4.68 9.82
C SER A 59 8.52 3.54 9.38
N LEU A 60 7.29 3.86 8.99
CA LEU A 60 6.31 2.86 8.57
C LEU A 60 6.76 2.02 7.36
N PHE A 61 7.45 2.65 6.39
CA PHE A 61 7.90 1.99 5.17
C PHE A 61 9.39 1.63 5.18
N GLU A 62 10.02 1.58 6.34
CA GLU A 62 11.42 1.18 6.43
C GLU A 62 11.62 -0.24 5.86
N GLY A 63 12.61 -0.38 4.96
CA GLY A 63 12.91 -1.63 4.27
C GLY A 63 11.93 -2.02 3.15
N TYR A 64 10.86 -1.24 2.92
CA TYR A 64 9.97 -1.41 1.78
C TYR A 64 10.34 -0.45 0.64
N SER A 65 9.97 -0.84 -0.57
CA SER A 65 10.19 -0.03 -1.79
C SER A 65 8.93 0.08 -2.63
N SER A 66 7.87 -0.61 -2.24
CA SER A 66 6.53 -0.45 -2.79
C SER A 66 5.48 -0.70 -1.72
N ALA A 67 4.27 -0.17 -1.90
CA ALA A 67 3.15 -0.38 -0.98
C ALA A 67 1.84 -0.54 -1.76
N VAL A 68 1.08 -1.59 -1.50
CA VAL A 68 -0.19 -1.91 -2.17
C VAL A 68 -1.22 -2.41 -1.16
N ASP A 69 -2.48 -2.54 -1.60
CA ASP A 69 -3.61 -2.96 -0.75
C ASP A 69 -3.88 -1.98 0.41
N PHE A 70 -4.81 -2.36 1.28
CA PHE A 70 -5.06 -1.65 2.53
C PHE A 70 -3.92 -1.81 3.54
N PRO A 71 -3.70 -0.82 4.42
CA PRO A 71 -4.21 0.56 4.36
C PRO A 71 -3.56 1.51 3.32
N PRO A 72 -2.34 1.29 2.76
CA PRO A 72 -1.70 2.27 1.87
C PRO A 72 -2.56 2.82 0.74
N SER A 73 -3.42 1.99 0.14
CA SER A 73 -4.29 2.40 -0.97
C SER A 73 -5.27 3.53 -0.62
N LEU A 74 -5.63 3.68 0.66
CA LEU A 74 -6.51 4.76 1.13
C LEU A 74 -5.78 6.12 1.13
N TYR A 75 -4.47 6.10 1.35
CA TYR A 75 -3.63 7.29 1.53
C TYR A 75 -2.70 7.54 0.34
N TYR A 76 -3.06 7.03 -0.85
CA TYR A 76 -2.17 7.10 -2.02
C TYR A 76 -1.79 8.54 -2.41
N LYS A 77 -2.65 9.54 -2.12
CA LYS A 77 -2.39 10.95 -2.44
C LYS A 77 -1.37 11.56 -1.49
N GLU A 78 -1.50 11.28 -0.21
CA GLU A 78 -0.59 11.67 0.86
C GLU A 78 0.78 11.02 0.61
N LEU A 79 0.79 9.73 0.29
CA LEU A 79 2.01 8.99 -0.04
C LEU A 79 2.66 9.51 -1.33
N ALA A 80 1.88 9.84 -2.37
CA ALA A 80 2.43 10.41 -3.61
C ALA A 80 2.96 11.82 -3.40
N SER A 81 2.37 12.58 -2.49
CA SER A 81 2.85 13.91 -2.11
C SER A 81 4.15 13.82 -1.30
N PHE A 82 4.26 12.81 -0.42
CA PHE A 82 5.43 12.59 0.42
C PHE A 82 6.60 11.94 -0.35
N TYR A 83 6.31 11.04 -1.29
CA TYR A 83 7.29 10.40 -2.17
C TYR A 83 7.06 10.83 -3.63
N PRO A 84 7.46 12.06 -4.02
CA PRO A 84 7.11 12.64 -5.32
C PRO A 84 7.69 11.89 -6.53
N ASP A 85 8.77 11.14 -6.34
CA ASP A 85 9.39 10.33 -7.40
C ASP A 85 8.71 8.96 -7.58
N ALA A 86 7.83 8.56 -6.66
CA ALA A 86 7.13 7.28 -6.73
C ALA A 86 6.09 7.28 -7.85
N LYS A 87 5.99 6.16 -8.58
CA LYS A 87 4.91 5.95 -9.55
C LYS A 87 3.66 5.41 -8.85
N VAL A 88 2.49 5.88 -9.27
CA VAL A 88 1.20 5.38 -8.76
C VAL A 88 0.60 4.37 -9.75
N ILE A 89 0.19 3.20 -9.25
CA ILE A 89 -0.49 2.15 -10.01
C ILE A 89 -1.91 1.98 -9.47
N LEU A 90 -2.91 2.04 -10.36
CA LEU A 90 -4.30 1.72 -10.04
C LEU A 90 -4.69 0.39 -10.68
N THR A 91 -4.85 -0.65 -9.88
CA THR A 91 -5.43 -1.92 -10.35
C THR A 91 -6.95 -1.83 -10.32
N VAL A 92 -7.58 -2.24 -11.43
CA VAL A 92 -9.04 -2.20 -11.60
C VAL A 92 -9.60 -3.58 -11.93
N ARG A 93 -10.88 -3.79 -11.62
CA ARG A 93 -11.64 -5.00 -11.95
C ARG A 93 -13.09 -4.58 -12.23
N ASP A 94 -13.80 -5.38 -13.03
CA ASP A 94 -15.25 -5.25 -13.18
C ASP A 94 -15.93 -5.12 -11.80
N PRO A 95 -16.76 -4.08 -11.56
CA PRO A 95 -17.33 -3.82 -10.24
C PRO A 95 -18.17 -4.97 -9.67
N LYS A 96 -18.95 -5.67 -10.52
CA LYS A 96 -19.78 -6.79 -10.07
C LYS A 96 -18.93 -7.99 -9.64
N LYS A 97 -17.85 -8.28 -10.38
CA LYS A 97 -16.88 -9.31 -10.02
C LYS A 97 -16.04 -8.94 -8.80
N TRP A 98 -15.72 -7.65 -8.62
CA TRP A 98 -15.05 -7.17 -7.42
C TRP A 98 -15.92 -7.36 -6.18
N TYR A 99 -17.19 -6.93 -6.23
CA TYR A 99 -18.13 -7.08 -5.12
C TYR A 99 -18.28 -8.53 -4.67
N LYS A 100 -18.56 -9.45 -5.60
CA LYS A 100 -18.63 -10.92 -5.35
C LYS A 100 -17.35 -11.53 -4.80
N SER A 101 -16.21 -10.84 -4.93
CA SER A 101 -14.92 -11.32 -4.44
C SER A 101 -14.57 -10.74 -3.07
N ALA A 102 -15.25 -9.68 -2.64
CA ALA A 102 -15.04 -8.97 -1.38
C ALA A 102 -16.05 -9.39 -0.31
N PHE A 103 -17.23 -9.83 -0.73
CA PHE A 103 -18.34 -10.32 0.08
C PHE A 103 -18.78 -11.69 -0.45
#